data_AF-A0A267MGW6-F1
#
_entry.id   AF-A0A267MGW6-F1
#
_cell.length_a   1.000
_cell.length_b   1.000
_cell.length_c   1.000
_cell.angle_alpha   90.00
_cell.angle_beta   90.00
_cell.angle_gamma   90.00
#
_symmetry.space_group_name_H-M   'P 1'
#
loop_
_entity.id
_entity.type
_entity.pdbx_description
1 polymer ?
#
loop_
_entity_poly.entity_id
_entity_poly.type
_entity_poly.pdbx_seq_one_letter_code
_entity_poly.pdbx_strand_id
1 'polypeptide(L)'
;MKKIVTVLLVGALLIVSAVPAFATEEGKEKVKVKEQLSTEMQKIKEIREDSKAVREEMKTERSRIKELKGSFKDDEEKLAEVKEERAKLKSLKEEVKAIREEVKALKEALKIAKKNGDVEGARSILNDMATKKEAKLAKLREALEILKRIK
;
A
#
# COMPACT_ATOMS: atom_id res chain seq x y z
N MET A 1 27.23 -19.17 9.68
CA MET A 1 28.38 -18.31 10.08
C MET A 1 29.04 -18.67 11.41
N LYS A 2 28.55 -19.64 12.21
CA LYS A 2 29.23 -20.04 13.46
C LYS A 2 30.51 -20.87 13.24
N LYS A 3 30.60 -21.60 12.11
CA LYS A 3 31.70 -22.55 11.83
C LYS A 3 33.02 -21.89 11.39
N ILE A 4 32.96 -20.70 10.78
CA ILE A 4 34.15 -20.03 10.22
C ILE A 4 34.98 -19.38 11.35
N VAL A 5 34.32 -18.86 12.38
CA VAL A 5 35.00 -18.26 13.55
C VAL A 5 35.69 -19.33 14.40
N THR A 6 35.14 -20.55 14.47
CA THR A 6 35.74 -21.65 15.25
C THR A 6 37.00 -22.20 14.59
N VAL A 7 37.09 -22.20 13.27
CA VAL A 7 38.27 -22.72 12.54
C VAL A 7 39.47 -21.79 12.67
N LEU A 8 39.25 -20.46 12.70
CA LEU A 8 40.32 -19.49 12.93
C LEU A 8 40.88 -19.53 14.35
N LEU A 9 40.03 -19.78 15.35
CA LEU A 9 40.42 -19.86 16.77
C LEU A 9 41.22 -21.14 17.09
N VAL A 10 40.94 -22.24 16.38
CA VAL A 10 41.70 -23.49 16.52
C VAL A 10 43.04 -23.41 15.75
N GLY A 11 43.08 -22.70 14.62
CA GLY A 11 44.33 -22.47 13.87
C GLY A 11 45.38 -21.67 14.63
N ALA A 12 44.96 -20.70 15.45
CA ALA A 12 45.87 -19.89 16.27
C ALA A 12 46.40 -20.62 17.52
N LEU A 13 45.70 -21.66 17.99
CA LEU A 13 46.08 -22.41 19.20
C LEU A 13 47.18 -23.47 18.95
N LEU A 14 47.45 -23.83 17.69
CA LEU A 14 48.37 -24.91 17.32
C LEU A 14 49.83 -24.47 17.09
N ILE A 15 50.18 -23.19 17.27
CA ILE A 15 51.55 -22.69 17.03
C ILE A 15 52.41 -22.65 18.31
N VAL A 16 51.89 -23.03 19.48
CA VAL A 16 52.58 -22.80 20.78
C VAL A 16 53.44 -23.98 21.28
N SER A 17 53.48 -25.14 20.62
CA SER A 17 54.08 -26.35 21.24
C SER A 17 55.43 -26.84 20.69
N ALA A 18 56.26 -26.02 20.05
CA ALA A 18 57.61 -26.45 19.68
C ALA A 18 58.65 -25.32 19.79
N VAL A 19 59.47 -25.36 20.84
CA VAL A 19 60.76 -24.63 20.93
C VAL A 19 61.75 -25.60 21.62
N PRO A 20 63.02 -25.71 21.19
CA PRO A 20 64.04 -24.79 21.69
C PRO A 20 65.09 -24.33 20.65
N ALA A 21 65.78 -23.24 21.00
CA ALA A 21 67.01 -22.68 20.41
C ALA A 21 66.83 -21.53 19.41
N PHE A 22 66.76 -20.29 19.90
CA PHE A 22 67.61 -19.14 19.51
C PHE A 22 67.27 -17.95 20.42
N ALA A 23 67.99 -17.86 21.54
CA ALA A 23 67.96 -16.73 22.45
C ALA A 23 68.71 -15.54 21.83
N THR A 24 68.02 -14.65 21.10
CA THR A 24 68.39 -13.22 20.96
C THR A 24 67.34 -12.32 20.26
N GLU A 25 66.29 -12.85 19.63
CA GLU A 25 65.24 -12.03 18.96
C GLU A 25 63.83 -12.13 19.56
N GLU A 26 63.61 -13.02 20.53
CA GLU A 26 62.26 -13.38 21.03
C GLU A 26 61.50 -12.25 21.76
N GLY A 27 62.22 -11.24 22.29
CA GLY A 27 61.59 -10.14 23.02
C GLY A 27 60.84 -9.16 22.11
N LYS A 28 61.33 -8.91 20.89
CA LYS A 28 60.70 -7.96 19.95
C LYS A 28 59.51 -8.58 19.24
N GLU A 29 59.56 -9.88 18.97
CA GLU A 29 58.50 -10.62 18.27
C GLU A 29 57.30 -10.90 19.17
N LYS A 30 57.52 -11.31 20.44
CA LYS A 30 56.45 -11.45 21.44
C LYS A 30 55.74 -10.14 21.74
N VAL A 31 56.46 -9.01 21.71
CA VAL A 31 55.88 -7.66 21.88
C VAL A 31 55.03 -7.27 20.67
N LYS A 32 55.51 -7.51 19.44
CA LYS A 32 54.74 -7.27 18.20
C LYS A 32 53.45 -8.11 18.13
N VAL A 33 53.53 -9.38 18.50
CA VAL A 33 52.35 -10.27 18.53
C VAL A 33 51.33 -9.78 19.56
N LYS A 34 51.78 -9.32 20.74
CA LYS A 34 50.90 -8.80 21.79
C LYS A 34 50.22 -7.48 21.39
N GLU A 35 50.93 -6.60 20.69
CA GLU A 35 50.35 -5.39 20.08
C GLU A 35 49.32 -5.74 19.02
N GLN A 36 49.64 -6.62 18.06
CA GLN A 36 48.71 -7.07 17.03
C GLN A 36 47.43 -7.67 17.63
N LEU A 37 47.57 -8.51 18.66
CA LEU A 37 46.44 -9.16 19.33
C LEU A 37 45.56 -8.14 20.08
N SER A 38 46.17 -7.12 20.69
CA SER A 38 45.45 -5.98 21.28
C SER A 38 44.62 -5.22 20.22
N THR A 39 45.22 -4.92 19.08
CA THR A 39 44.56 -4.18 17.99
C THR A 39 43.42 -4.99 17.37
N GLU A 40 43.61 -6.30 17.17
CA GLU A 40 42.53 -7.19 16.70
C GLU A 40 41.40 -7.29 17.72
N MET A 41 41.72 -7.34 19.02
CA MET A 41 40.72 -7.41 20.08
C MET A 41 39.89 -6.12 20.21
N GLN A 42 40.47 -4.96 19.88
CA GLN A 42 39.73 -3.70 19.72
C GLN A 42 38.77 -3.75 18.52
N LYS A 43 39.25 -4.18 17.35
CA LYS A 43 38.40 -4.35 16.16
C LYS A 43 37.23 -5.32 16.40
N ILE A 44 37.46 -6.41 17.14
CA ILE A 44 36.39 -7.35 17.51
C ILE A 44 35.32 -6.69 18.40
N LYS A 45 35.72 -5.78 19.29
CA LYS A 45 34.76 -5.03 20.12
C LYS A 45 33.96 -4.05 19.28
N GLU A 46 34.61 -3.29 18.41
CA GLU A 46 33.96 -2.37 17.46
C GLU A 46 32.95 -3.11 16.57
N ILE A 47 33.36 -4.21 15.92
CA ILE A 47 32.47 -5.05 15.10
C ILE A 47 31.26 -5.56 15.92
N ARG A 48 31.45 -5.85 17.22
CA ARG A 48 30.36 -6.32 18.08
C ARG A 48 29.38 -5.20 18.42
N GLU A 49 29.86 -3.98 18.57
CA GLU A 49 29.02 -2.79 18.78
C GLU A 49 28.27 -2.43 17.51
N ASP A 50 28.95 -2.38 16.36
CA ASP A 50 28.34 -2.20 15.05
C ASP A 50 27.27 -3.27 14.77
N SER A 51 27.57 -4.53 15.09
CA SER A 51 26.61 -5.63 14.93
C SER A 51 25.36 -5.47 15.80
N LYS A 52 25.49 -4.87 16.99
CA LYS A 52 24.32 -4.53 17.83
C LYS A 52 23.55 -3.36 17.23
N ALA A 53 24.24 -2.31 16.77
CA ALA A 53 23.62 -1.16 16.13
C ALA A 53 22.81 -1.57 14.90
N VAL A 54 23.42 -2.33 13.98
CA VAL A 54 22.75 -2.89 12.79
C VAL A 54 21.54 -3.76 13.16
N ARG A 55 21.62 -4.52 14.26
CA ARG A 55 20.49 -5.34 14.73
C ARG A 55 19.32 -4.49 15.21
N GLU A 56 19.58 -3.39 15.91
CA GLU A 56 18.52 -2.46 16.35
C GLU A 56 17.93 -1.67 15.18
N GLU A 57 18.75 -1.25 14.22
CA GLU A 57 18.28 -0.68 12.95
C GLU A 57 17.37 -1.65 12.20
N MET A 58 17.77 -2.92 12.09
CA MET A 58 16.96 -3.96 11.47
C MET A 58 15.60 -4.18 12.15
N LYS A 59 15.53 -4.07 13.48
CA LYS A 59 14.24 -4.16 14.20
C LYS A 59 13.36 -2.97 13.87
N THR A 60 13.94 -1.78 13.89
CA THR A 60 13.24 -0.53 13.56
C THR A 60 12.66 -0.60 12.14
N GLU A 61 13.47 -1.04 11.18
CA GLU A 61 13.04 -1.16 9.79
C GLU A 61 11.95 -2.23 9.61
N ARG A 62 12.03 -3.35 10.34
CA ARG A 62 10.96 -4.36 10.34
C ARG A 62 9.63 -3.81 10.88
N SER A 63 9.67 -2.94 11.88
CA SER A 63 8.46 -2.27 12.39
C SER A 63 7.88 -1.34 11.34
N ARG A 64 8.70 -0.51 10.70
CA ARG A 64 8.27 0.37 9.59
C ARG A 64 7.64 -0.42 8.44
N ILE A 65 8.23 -1.55 8.05
CA ILE A 65 7.67 -2.41 7.01
C ILE A 65 6.29 -2.96 7.41
N LYS A 66 6.07 -3.30 8.69
CA LYS A 66 4.76 -3.76 9.16
C LYS A 66 3.71 -2.66 9.10
N GLU A 67 4.08 -1.45 9.53
CA GLU A 67 3.21 -0.27 9.46
C GLU A 67 2.82 0.05 8.02
N LEU A 68 3.81 0.10 7.11
CA LEU A 68 3.57 0.28 5.67
C LEU A 68 2.65 -0.79 5.09
N LYS A 69 2.85 -2.06 5.48
CA LYS A 69 1.94 -3.15 5.04
C LYS A 69 0.50 -2.96 5.55
N GLY A 70 0.32 -2.39 6.73
CA GLY A 70 -0.99 -2.03 7.27
C GLY A 70 -1.64 -0.94 6.40
N SER A 71 -0.93 0.18 6.18
CA SER A 71 -1.47 1.28 5.38
C SER A 71 -1.78 0.86 3.95
N PHE A 72 -0.96 0.01 3.33
CA PHE A 72 -1.24 -0.52 1.98
C PHE A 72 -2.54 -1.33 1.92
N LYS A 73 -2.88 -2.09 2.97
CA LYS A 73 -4.15 -2.82 3.02
C LYS A 73 -5.34 -1.88 3.15
N ASP A 74 -5.24 -0.88 4.03
CA ASP A 74 -6.29 0.11 4.21
C ASP A 74 -6.54 0.89 2.90
N ASP A 75 -5.48 1.20 2.15
CA ASP A 75 -5.57 1.86 0.85
C ASP A 75 -6.17 0.93 -0.23
N GLU A 76 -5.87 -0.36 -0.19
CA GLU A 76 -6.47 -1.36 -1.09
C GLU A 76 -7.98 -1.52 -0.85
N GLU A 77 -8.41 -1.56 0.42
CA GLU A 77 -9.82 -1.60 0.81
C GLU A 77 -10.57 -0.35 0.36
N LYS A 78 -10.03 0.85 0.62
CA LYS A 78 -10.61 2.12 0.12
C LYS A 78 -10.70 2.15 -1.40
N LEU A 79 -9.70 1.65 -2.10
CA LEU A 79 -9.71 1.58 -3.56
C LEU A 79 -10.81 0.62 -4.07
N ALA A 80 -11.06 -0.47 -3.37
CA ALA A 80 -12.15 -1.40 -3.69
C ALA A 80 -13.53 -0.72 -3.53
N GLU A 81 -13.76 -0.01 -2.42
CA GLU A 81 -15.00 0.75 -2.18
C GLU A 81 -15.24 1.79 -3.29
N VAL A 82 -14.22 2.58 -3.65
CA VAL A 82 -14.31 3.58 -4.72
C VAL A 82 -14.66 2.94 -6.07
N LYS A 83 -14.16 1.74 -6.37
CA LYS A 83 -14.49 1.01 -7.61
C LYS A 83 -15.96 0.62 -7.64
N GLU A 84 -16.52 0.13 -6.53
CA GLU A 84 -17.94 -0.20 -6.43
C GLU A 84 -18.84 1.02 -6.59
N GLU A 85 -18.50 2.12 -5.91
CA GLU A 85 -19.24 3.38 -6.02
C GLU A 85 -19.20 3.94 -7.46
N ARG A 86 -18.07 3.81 -8.15
CA ARG A 86 -17.94 4.18 -9.57
C ARG A 86 -18.80 3.30 -10.48
N ALA A 87 -18.96 2.02 -10.17
CA ALA A 87 -19.85 1.13 -10.92
C ALA A 87 -21.33 1.53 -10.74
N LYS A 88 -21.74 1.84 -9.52
CA LYS A 88 -23.09 2.37 -9.21
C LYS A 88 -23.36 3.68 -9.97
N LEU A 89 -22.38 4.60 -9.99
CA LEU A 89 -22.49 5.86 -10.74
C LEU A 89 -22.68 5.66 -12.25
N LYS A 90 -22.01 4.65 -12.84
CA LYS A 90 -22.23 4.30 -14.26
C LYS A 90 -23.65 3.80 -14.50
N SER A 91 -24.20 2.95 -13.63
CA SER A 91 -25.58 2.45 -13.75
C SER A 91 -26.58 3.61 -13.70
N LEU A 92 -26.46 4.48 -12.68
CA LEU A 92 -27.32 5.66 -12.54
C LEU A 92 -27.28 6.58 -13.77
N LYS A 93 -26.11 6.72 -14.40
CA LYS A 93 -25.95 7.49 -15.63
C LYS A 93 -26.77 6.91 -16.79
N GLU A 94 -26.72 5.60 -17.00
CA GLU A 94 -27.51 4.94 -18.05
C GLU A 94 -29.01 5.02 -17.76
N GLU A 95 -29.40 4.88 -16.50
CA GLU A 95 -30.80 5.04 -16.09
C GLU A 95 -31.33 6.46 -16.32
N VAL A 96 -30.54 7.49 -16.01
CA VAL A 96 -30.87 8.89 -16.30
C VAL A 96 -31.00 9.12 -17.80
N LYS A 97 -30.17 8.46 -18.62
CA LYS A 97 -30.25 8.51 -20.08
C LYS A 97 -31.52 7.85 -20.59
N ALA A 98 -31.89 6.68 -20.07
CA ALA A 98 -33.14 5.99 -20.41
C ALA A 98 -34.37 6.89 -20.11
N ILE A 99 -34.43 7.47 -18.91
CA ILE A 99 -35.52 8.41 -18.55
C ILE A 99 -35.55 9.62 -19.49
N ARG A 100 -34.40 10.12 -19.93
CA ARG A 100 -34.34 11.23 -20.89
C ARG A 100 -34.98 10.86 -22.23
N GLU A 101 -34.74 9.66 -22.74
CA GLU A 101 -35.35 9.18 -23.98
C GLU A 101 -36.85 8.94 -23.83
N GLU A 102 -37.30 8.36 -22.71
CA GLU A 102 -38.74 8.23 -22.40
C GLU A 102 -39.43 9.60 -22.36
N VAL A 103 -38.84 10.60 -21.72
CA VAL A 103 -39.38 11.97 -21.67
C VAL A 103 -39.43 12.59 -23.07
N LYS A 104 -38.50 12.29 -23.98
CA LYS A 104 -38.59 12.74 -25.38
C LYS A 104 -39.77 12.09 -26.09
N ALA A 105 -39.96 10.77 -25.92
CA ALA A 105 -41.10 10.06 -26.51
C ALA A 105 -42.43 10.64 -26.01
N LEU A 106 -42.55 10.89 -24.70
CA LEU A 106 -43.73 11.52 -24.10
C LEU A 106 -43.96 12.94 -24.64
N LYS A 107 -42.91 13.72 -24.93
CA LYS A 107 -43.06 15.04 -25.57
C LYS A 107 -43.64 14.94 -26.98
N GLU A 108 -43.22 13.97 -27.77
CA GLU A 108 -43.79 13.76 -29.11
C GLU A 108 -45.25 13.29 -29.02
N ALA A 109 -45.56 12.36 -28.10
CA ALA A 109 -46.93 11.94 -27.82
C ALA A 109 -47.82 13.13 -27.40
N LEU A 110 -47.30 14.03 -26.55
CA LEU A 110 -48.02 15.24 -26.14
C LEU A 110 -48.31 16.16 -27.32
N LYS A 111 -47.39 16.30 -28.28
CA LYS A 111 -47.64 17.09 -29.49
C LYS A 111 -48.78 16.49 -30.33
N ILE A 112 -48.83 15.17 -30.45
CA ILE A 112 -49.89 14.46 -31.19
C ILE A 112 -51.24 14.65 -30.49
N ALA A 113 -51.31 14.41 -29.18
CA ALA A 113 -52.55 14.60 -28.40
C ALA A 113 -53.08 16.04 -28.51
N LYS A 114 -52.19 17.05 -28.43
CA LYS A 114 -52.55 18.46 -28.63
C LYS A 114 -53.10 18.74 -30.03
N LYS A 115 -52.50 18.17 -31.08
CA LYS A 115 -52.99 18.34 -32.46
C LYS A 115 -54.37 17.72 -32.67
N ASN A 116 -54.64 16.61 -31.99
CA ASN A 116 -55.90 15.87 -32.11
C ASN A 116 -57.00 16.42 -31.19
N GLY A 117 -56.72 17.44 -30.36
CA GLY A 117 -57.67 17.97 -29.37
C GLY A 117 -57.95 17.01 -28.21
N ASP A 118 -57.12 15.98 -28.02
CA ASP A 118 -57.24 15.00 -26.93
C ASP A 118 -56.70 15.58 -25.62
N VAL A 119 -57.58 16.25 -24.87
CA VAL A 119 -57.24 16.93 -23.61
C VAL A 119 -56.93 15.93 -22.50
N GLU A 120 -57.67 14.81 -22.43
CA GLU A 120 -57.47 13.79 -21.39
C GLU A 120 -56.15 13.04 -21.60
N GLY A 121 -55.86 12.61 -22.84
CA GLY A 121 -54.58 11.99 -23.19
C GLY A 121 -53.40 12.93 -22.96
N ALA A 122 -53.53 14.21 -23.33
CA ALA A 122 -52.50 15.22 -23.06
C ALA A 122 -52.23 15.40 -21.55
N ARG A 123 -53.28 15.37 -20.71
CA ARG A 123 -53.16 15.46 -19.26
C ARG A 123 -52.47 14.22 -18.67
N SER A 124 -52.82 13.02 -19.14
CA SER A 124 -52.14 11.78 -18.72
C SER A 124 -50.65 11.82 -19.07
N ILE A 125 -50.30 12.21 -20.29
CA ILE A 125 -48.90 12.31 -20.74
C ILE A 125 -48.11 13.34 -19.92
N LEU A 126 -48.74 14.46 -19.55
CA LEU A 126 -48.12 15.46 -18.67
C LEU A 126 -47.82 14.90 -17.28
N ASN A 127 -48.73 14.11 -16.71
CA ASN A 127 -48.51 13.42 -15.43
C ASN A 127 -47.35 12.42 -15.54
N ASP A 128 -47.30 11.61 -16.60
CA ASP A 128 -46.20 10.67 -16.83
C ASP A 128 -44.86 11.39 -16.99
N MET A 129 -44.83 12.54 -17.67
CA MET A 129 -43.61 13.34 -17.74
C MET A 129 -43.19 13.90 -16.39
N ALA A 130 -44.13 14.27 -15.52
CA ALA A 130 -43.83 14.74 -14.17
C ALA A 130 -43.19 13.62 -13.34
N THR A 131 -43.80 12.43 -13.31
CA THR A 131 -43.26 11.27 -12.58
C THR A 131 -41.88 10.85 -13.09
N LYS A 132 -41.67 10.85 -14.42
CA LYS A 132 -40.35 10.58 -15.01
C LYS A 132 -39.31 11.63 -14.64
N LYS A 133 -39.67 12.92 -14.60
CA LYS A 133 -38.76 13.99 -14.15
C LYS A 133 -38.41 13.85 -12.67
N GLU A 134 -39.37 13.49 -11.82
CA GLU A 134 -39.12 13.20 -10.40
C GLU A 134 -38.18 12.01 -10.23
N ALA A 135 -38.41 10.91 -10.96
CA ALA A 135 -37.52 9.75 -10.96
C ALA A 135 -36.09 10.13 -11.40
N LYS A 136 -35.95 10.98 -12.43
CA LYS A 136 -34.65 11.49 -12.85
C LYS A 136 -33.97 12.32 -11.75
N LEU A 137 -34.72 13.19 -11.06
CA LEU A 137 -34.18 13.98 -9.96
C LEU A 137 -33.72 13.10 -8.80
N ALA A 138 -34.47 12.04 -8.47
CA ALA A 138 -34.08 11.08 -7.45
C ALA A 138 -32.74 10.41 -7.78
N LYS A 139 -32.58 9.91 -9.01
CA LYS A 139 -31.32 9.28 -9.47
C LYS A 139 -30.14 10.26 -9.49
N LEU A 140 -30.39 11.52 -9.86
CA LEU A 140 -29.36 12.56 -9.81
C LEU A 140 -28.93 12.90 -8.36
N ARG A 141 -29.87 12.89 -7.41
CA ARG A 141 -29.54 13.06 -5.98
C ARG A 141 -28.73 11.89 -5.46
N GLU A 142 -29.09 10.67 -5.81
CA GLU A 142 -28.33 9.47 -5.45
C GLU A 142 -26.90 9.54 -6.02
N ALA A 143 -26.75 9.91 -7.29
CA ALA A 143 -25.45 10.11 -7.91
C ALA A 143 -24.61 11.20 -7.21
N LEU A 144 -25.24 12.28 -6.74
CA LEU A 144 -24.55 13.32 -5.96
C LEU A 144 -24.08 12.82 -4.60
N GLU A 145 -24.89 12.01 -3.90
CA GLU A 145 -24.49 11.42 -2.62
C GLU A 145 -23.30 10.46 -2.79
N ILE A 146 -23.30 9.64 -3.84
CA ILE A 146 -22.15 8.79 -4.19
C ILE A 146 -20.90 9.66 -4.46
N LEU A 147 -21.03 10.72 -5.26
CA LEU A 147 -19.91 11.60 -5.54
C LEU A 147 -19.36 12.34 -4.31
N LYS A 148 -20.15 12.54 -3.26
CA LYS A 148 -19.68 13.11 -1.98
C LYS A 148 -18.89 12.10 -1.15
N ARG A 149 -19.14 10.80 -1.30
CA ARG A 149 -18.43 9.73 -0.57
C ARG A 149 -17.07 9.41 -1.18
N ILE A 150 -16.94 9.53 -2.50
CA ILE A 150 -15.67 9.31 -3.22
C ILE A 150 -14.68 10.48 -3.05
N LYS A 151 -15.14 11.64 -2.59
CA LYS A 151 -14.37 12.90 -2.57
C LYS A 151 -13.63 13.11 -1.26
#